data_AF-A0A6C9QFH9-F1
#
_entry.id   AF-A0A6C9QFH9-F1
#
_cell.length_a   1.000
_cell.length_b   1.000
_cell.length_c   1.000
_cell.angle_alpha   90.00
_cell.angle_beta   90.00
_cell.angle_gamma   90.00
#
_symmetry.space_group_name_H-M   'P 1'
#
loop_
_entity.id
_entity.type
_entity.pdbx_description
1 polymer ?
#
loop_
_entity_poly.entity_id
_entity_poly.type
_entity_poly.pdbx_seq_one_letter_code
_entity_poly.pdbx_strand_id
1 'polypeptide(L)' 'MANLSGYNFAYLDEQTKRMIRRAILKAVAIPGYQVPFGGREMPMPYGWGTGGIQLTASVIGESDVLKVIDQGA' A
#
# COMPACT_ATOMS: atom_id res chain seq x y z
N MET A 1 16.95 13.56 4.03
CA MET A 1 15.86 14.48 4.42
C MET A 1 15.59 14.27 5.89
N ALA A 2 15.27 15.31 6.67
CA ALA A 2 14.97 15.14 8.09
C ALA A 2 13.62 14.41 8.23
N ASN A 3 13.63 13.18 8.75
CA ASN A 3 12.40 12.53 9.18
C ASN A 3 11.78 13.39 10.28
N LEU A 4 10.56 13.88 10.06
CA LEU A 4 9.79 14.59 11.09
C LEU A 4 9.63 13.62 12.27
N SER A 5 10.33 13.88 13.38
CA SER A 5 10.36 12.94 14.51
C SER A 5 8.93 12.68 14.99
N GLY A 6 8.48 11.43 14.89
CA GLY A 6 7.14 11.00 15.32
C GLY A 6 6.13 10.74 14.20
N TYR A 7 6.46 11.02 12.93
CA TYR A 7 5.60 10.66 11.79
C TYR A 7 6.12 9.43 11.05
N ASN A 8 5.19 8.58 10.59
CA ASN A 8 5.52 7.48 9.71
C ASN A 8 5.92 8.01 8.33
N PHE A 9 6.85 7.32 7.66
CA PHE A 9 7.13 7.57 6.26
C PHE A 9 5.90 7.24 5.41
N ALA A 10 5.50 8.14 4.51
CA ALA A 10 4.34 7.99 3.63
C ALA A 10 2.99 7.80 4.39
N TYR A 11 1.93 7.48 3.63
CA TYR A 11 0.55 7.53 4.12
C TYR A 11 0.20 6.46 5.17
N LEU A 12 0.78 5.26 5.08
CA LEU A 12 0.45 4.12 5.95
C LEU A 12 1.33 4.08 7.19
N ASP A 13 0.77 3.66 8.32
CA ASP A 13 1.54 3.33 9.53
C ASP A 13 2.29 2.00 9.40
N GLU A 14 3.34 1.83 10.19
CA GLU A 14 4.21 0.64 10.12
C GLU A 14 3.48 -0.68 10.43
N GLN A 15 2.47 -0.67 11.30
CA GLN A 15 1.71 -1.88 11.61
C GLN A 15 0.86 -2.30 10.41
N THR A 16 0.22 -1.35 9.73
CA THR A 16 -0.51 -1.59 8.48
C THR A 16 0.41 -2.10 7.39
N LYS A 17 1.57 -1.44 7.17
CA LYS A 17 2.56 -1.90 6.18
C LYS A 17 2.99 -3.33 6.47
N ARG A 18 3.34 -3.65 7.72
CA ARG A 18 3.74 -5.00 8.15
C ARG A 18 2.65 -6.04 7.84
N MET A 19 1.40 -5.72 8.12
CA MET A 19 0.27 -6.62 7.86
C MET A 19 0.09 -6.87 6.36
N ILE A 20 0.05 -5.82 5.54
CA ILE A 20 -0.11 -5.93 4.08
C ILE A 20 1.07 -6.68 3.46
N ARG A 21 2.32 -6.37 3.83
CA ARG A 21 3.51 -7.09 3.34
C ARG A 21 3.45 -8.59 3.62
N ARG A 22 2.94 -9.01 4.79
CA ARG A 22 2.73 -10.43 5.10
C ARG A 22 1.63 -11.07 4.25
N ALA A 23 0.57 -10.32 3.94
CA ALA A 23 -0.47 -10.79 3.01
C ALA A 23 0.08 -10.95 1.59
N ILE A 24 0.90 -10.01 1.11
CA ILE A 24 1.58 -10.09 -0.19
C ILE A 24 2.45 -11.35 -0.27
N LEU A 25 3.28 -11.61 0.75
CA LEU A 25 4.12 -12.82 0.78
C LEU A 25 3.30 -14.10 0.67
N LYS A 26 2.16 -14.19 1.36
CA LYS A 26 1.25 -15.33 1.23
C LYS A 26 0.63 -15.43 -0.17
N ALA A 27 0.26 -14.30 -0.76
CA ALA A 27 -0.39 -14.25 -2.06
C ALA A 27 0.55 -14.73 -3.18
N VAL A 28 1.84 -14.37 -3.09
CA VAL A 28 2.87 -14.85 -4.02
C VAL A 28 3.19 -16.33 -3.79
N ALA A 29 3.22 -16.78 -2.53
CA ALA A 29 3.60 -18.15 -2.20
C ALA A 29 2.50 -19.20 -2.47
N ILE A 30 1.24 -18.80 -2.62
CA ILE A 30 0.10 -19.72 -2.77
C ILE A 30 -0.67 -19.40 -4.06
N PRO A 31 -0.34 -20.08 -5.18
CA PRO A 31 -1.02 -19.86 -6.46
C PRO A 31 -2.53 -20.04 -6.35
N GLY A 32 -3.28 -19.09 -6.93
CA GLY A 32 -4.75 -19.12 -6.96
C GLY A 32 -5.45 -18.74 -5.65
N TYR A 33 -4.71 -18.47 -4.56
CA TYR A 33 -5.31 -18.07 -3.30
C TYR A 33 -5.45 -16.54 -3.19
N GLN A 34 -6.68 -16.08 -3.04
CA GLN A 34 -6.97 -14.68 -2.74
C GLN A 34 -6.70 -14.42 -1.25
N VAL A 35 -5.63 -13.67 -0.95
CA VAL A 35 -5.27 -13.34 0.43
C VAL A 35 -5.97 -12.05 0.86
N PRO A 36 -6.92 -12.10 1.81
CA PRO A 36 -7.53 -10.89 2.33
C PRO A 36 -6.54 -10.13 3.21
N PHE A 37 -6.65 -8.81 3.21
CA PHE A 37 -5.99 -7.92 4.16
C PHE A 37 -6.95 -6.83 4.62
N GLY A 38 -6.73 -6.27 5.81
CA GLY A 38 -7.56 -5.20 6.35
C GLY A 38 -7.40 -3.93 5.53
N GLY A 39 -8.50 -3.45 4.93
CA GLY A 39 -8.51 -2.19 4.19
C GLY A 39 -8.40 -0.99 5.14
N ARG A 40 -7.65 0.03 4.73
CA ARG A 40 -7.65 1.35 5.35
C ARG A 40 -8.39 2.35 4.46
N GLU A 41 -8.85 3.44 5.08
CA GLU A 41 -9.28 4.61 4.34
C GLU A 41 -8.16 5.03 3.39
N MET A 42 -8.51 5.27 2.13
CA MET A 42 -7.60 5.72 1.08
C MET A 42 -8.08 7.08 0.57
N PRO A 43 -7.19 7.95 0.07
CA PRO A 43 -7.54 9.25 -0.49
C PRO A 43 -8.18 9.13 -1.89
N MET A 44 -9.08 8.17 -2.08
CA MET A 44 -9.72 7.86 -3.36
C MET A 44 -10.99 7.00 -3.13
N PRO A 45 -12.05 7.15 -3.95
CA PRO A 45 -13.27 6.36 -3.82
C PRO A 45 -13.03 4.85 -3.98
N TYR A 46 -13.85 4.04 -3.30
CA TYR A 46 -13.88 2.60 -3.55
C TYR A 46 -14.20 2.31 -5.02
N GLY A 47 -13.59 1.24 -5.56
CA GLY A 47 -13.73 0.88 -6.97
C GLY A 47 -12.69 1.52 -7.90
N TRP A 48 -11.96 2.55 -7.45
CA TRP A 48 -10.93 3.22 -8.26
C TRP A 48 -9.52 2.61 -8.11
N GLY A 49 -9.42 1.38 -7.58
CA GLY A 49 -8.12 0.71 -7.37
C GLY A 49 -7.47 0.95 -6.01
N THR A 50 -8.26 1.26 -4.97
CA THR A 50 -7.77 1.48 -3.59
C THR A 50 -6.94 0.32 -3.05
N GLY A 51 -7.21 -0.92 -3.45
CA GLY A 51 -6.39 -2.07 -3.12
C GLY A 51 -4.97 -1.96 -3.67
N GLY A 52 -4.83 -1.61 -4.96
CA GLY A 52 -3.53 -1.43 -5.61
C GLY A 52 -2.71 -0.32 -4.96
N ILE A 53 -3.34 0.81 -4.62
CA ILE A 53 -2.66 1.90 -3.90
C ILE A 53 -2.17 1.44 -2.52
N GLN A 54 -2.97 0.67 -1.77
CA GLN A 54 -2.53 0.14 -0.47
C GLN A 54 -1.34 -0.81 -0.59
N LEU A 55 -1.32 -1.67 -1.61
CA LEU A 55 -0.17 -2.54 -1.88
C LEU A 55 1.07 -1.69 -2.18
N THR A 56 0.96 -0.72 -3.09
CA THR A 56 2.06 0.18 -3.46
C THR A 56 2.58 1.00 -2.28
N ALA A 57 1.68 1.65 -1.53
CA ALA A 57 2.02 2.43 -0.34
C ALA A 57 2.63 1.57 0.78
N SER A 58 2.36 0.25 0.78
CA SER A 58 2.99 -0.66 1.72
C SER A 58 4.42 -1.04 1.34
N VAL A 59 4.83 -0.93 0.07
CA VAL A 59 6.16 -1.38 -0.39
C VAL A 59 7.12 -0.24 -0.72
N ILE A 60 6.59 0.93 -1.07
CA ILE A 60 7.40 2.10 -1.49
C ILE A 60 8.36 2.58 -0.39
N GLY A 61 9.56 2.98 -0.78
CA GLY A 61 10.61 3.57 0.05
C GLY A 61 10.93 5.02 -0.32
N GLU A 62 11.79 5.66 0.49
CA GLU A 62 12.18 7.08 0.34
C GLU A 62 12.83 7.41 -1.01
N SER A 63 13.49 6.44 -1.64
CA SER A 63 14.18 6.61 -2.92
C SER A 63 13.29 6.36 -4.14
N ASP A 64 12.08 5.84 -3.94
CA ASP A 64 11.23 5.40 -5.05
C ASP A 64 10.45 6.58 -5.64
N VAL A 65 10.25 6.53 -6.96
CA VAL A 65 9.37 7.47 -7.68
C VAL A 65 8.13 6.73 -8.14
N LEU A 66 6.98 7.06 -7.56
CA LEU A 66 5.70 6.49 -7.96
C LEU A 66 5.08 7.28 -9.10
N LYS A 67 4.93 6.65 -10.26
CA LYS A 67 4.14 7.20 -11.36
C LYS A 67 2.66 6.97 -11.08
N VAL A 68 1.91 8.05 -10.87
CA VAL A 68 0.45 8.02 -10.79
C VAL A 68 -0.10 8.53 -12.11
N ILE A 69 -1.01 7.76 -12.72
CA ILE A 69 -1.71 8.15 -13.94
C ILE A 69 -3.20 8.06 -13.63
N ASP A 70 -3.87 9.19 -13.72
CA ASP A 70 -5.32 9.24 -13.74
C ASP A 70 -5.75 9.14 -15.21
N GLN A 71 -6.11 7.94 -15.66
CA GLN A 71 -6.90 7.81 -16.88
C GLN A 71 -8.35 8.04 -16.48
N GLY A 72 -8.75 9.31 -16.43
CA GLY A 72 -10.17 9.65 -16.40
C GLY A 72 -10.92 8.96 -17.53
N ALA A 73 -12.20 8.68 -17.31
CA ALA A 73 -13.14 8.35 -18.37
C ALA A 73 -13.45 9.59 -19.22
#